data_AF-A0A2P4XB21-F1
#
_entry.id   AF-A0A2P4XB21-F1
#
_cell.length_a   1.000
_cell.length_b   1.000
_cell.length_c   1.000
_cell.angle_alpha   90.00
_cell.angle_beta   90.00
_cell.angle_gamma   90.00
#
_symmetry.space_group_name_H-M   'P 1'
#
loop_
_entity.id
_entity.type
_entity.pdbx_description
1 polymer ?
#
loop_
_entity_poly.entity_id
_entity_poly.type
_entity_poly.pdbx_seq_one_letter_code
_entity_poly.pdbx_strand_id
1 'polypeptide(L)' 'MAFAEGKQSRNVQPAQDTSDSAPTDEHGTVIYMDLKTYLKPDRNGHRHAFAIMDHYSNNDQDFLMQT' A
#
# COMPACT_ATOMS: atom_id res chain seq x y z
N MET A 1 -10.02 -3.94 -40.35
CA MET A 1 -10.24 -4.35 -38.95
C MET A 1 -9.94 -3.14 -38.09
N ALA A 2 -10.92 -2.61 -37.36
CA ALA A 2 -10.75 -1.45 -36.49
C ALA A 2 -10.64 -1.95 -35.04
N PHE A 3 -9.49 -1.73 -34.40
CA PHE A 3 -9.32 -1.98 -32.98
C PHE A 3 -10.03 -0.85 -32.22
N ALA A 4 -10.98 -1.19 -31.35
CA ALA A 4 -11.60 -0.23 -30.46
C ALA A 4 -10.59 0.13 -29.37
N GLU A 5 -9.89 1.25 -29.53
CA GLU A 5 -9.13 1.87 -28.45
C GLU A 5 -10.14 2.42 -27.43
N GLY A 6 -10.31 1.70 -26.32
CA GLY A 6 -11.08 2.20 -25.19
C GLY A 6 -10.48 3.54 -24.75
N LYS A 7 -11.25 4.62 -24.92
CA LYS A 7 -10.85 5.97 -24.47
C LYS A 7 -10.94 6.06 -22.95
N GLN A 8 -10.01 5.41 -22.26
CA GLN A 8 -9.77 5.71 -20.86
C GLN A 8 -8.60 6.70 -20.80
N SER A 9 -8.89 7.98 -20.97
CA SER A 9 -7.90 9.02 -20.73
C SER A 9 -7.63 9.07 -19.23
N ARG A 10 -6.44 8.66 -18.80
CA ARG A 10 -5.95 8.95 -17.45
C ARG A 10 -5.84 10.47 -17.35
N ASN A 11 -6.56 11.09 -16.43
CA ASN A 11 -6.34 12.50 -16.11
C ASN A 11 -4.87 12.69 -15.74
N VAL A 12 -4.23 13.71 -16.32
CA VAL A 12 -2.88 14.13 -15.92
C VAL A 12 -3.00 14.63 -14.49
N GLN A 13 -2.59 13.79 -13.54
CA GLN A 13 -2.44 14.23 -12.16
C GLN A 13 -1.27 15.21 -12.09
N PRO A 14 -1.38 16.30 -11.32
CA PRO A 14 -0.25 17.18 -11.05
C PRO A 14 0.94 16.34 -10.55
N ALA A 15 2.13 16.58 -11.11
CA ALA A 15 3.34 15.88 -10.69
C ALA A 15 3.82 16.30 -9.30
N GLN A 16 3.35 17.46 -8.82
CA GLN A 16 3.64 17.98 -7.50
C GLN A 16 2.33 18.27 -6.80
N ASP A 17 2.21 17.77 -5.58
CA ASP A 17 1.22 18.26 -4.64
C ASP A 17 1.60 19.70 -4.28
N THR A 18 0.70 20.65 -4.51
CA THR A 18 0.91 22.08 -4.18
C THR A 18 0.22 22.46 -2.87
N SER A 19 -0.30 21.48 -2.12
CA SER A 19 -0.82 21.71 -0.79
C SER A 19 0.36 21.85 0.20
N ASP A 20 0.32 22.87 1.06
CA ASP A 20 1.34 23.11 2.10
C ASP A 20 1.38 21.99 3.17
N SER A 21 0.46 21.03 3.15
CA SER A 21 0.38 19.92 4.08
C SER A 21 -0.33 18.74 3.42
N ALA A 22 0.41 17.97 2.60
CA ALA A 22 -0.16 16.72 2.10
C ALA A 22 -0.39 15.78 3.29
N PRO A 23 -1.45 14.96 3.30
CA PRO A 23 -1.64 13.95 4.35
C PRO A 23 -0.45 13.00 4.51
N THR A 24 0.48 12.96 3.55
CA THR A 24 1.72 12.18 3.59
C THR A 24 2.86 12.83 4.39
N ASP A 25 2.74 14.10 4.75
CA ASP A 25 3.83 14.92 5.29
C ASP A 25 3.88 14.91 6.84
N GLU A 26 3.00 14.16 7.49
CA GLU A 26 2.89 14.06 8.94
C GLU A 26 2.90 12.59 9.40
N HIS A 27 3.40 12.33 10.61
CA HIS A 27 3.37 10.99 11.20
C HIS A 27 1.94 10.55 11.50
N GLY A 28 1.57 9.33 11.08
CA GLY A 28 0.34 8.67 11.45
C GLY A 28 -0.89 9.11 10.65
N THR A 29 -0.74 10.04 9.72
CA THR A 29 -1.85 10.59 8.91
C THR A 29 -2.20 9.69 7.73
N VAL A 30 -1.23 9.02 7.12
CA VAL A 30 -1.45 8.01 6.07
C VAL A 30 -0.83 6.69 6.51
N ILE A 31 -1.69 5.71 6.77
CA ILE A 31 -1.31 4.35 7.15
C ILE A 31 -1.69 3.37 6.04
N TYR A 32 -0.72 2.58 5.59
CA TYR A 32 -0.96 1.42 4.73
C TYR A 32 -1.13 0.18 5.59
N MET A 33 -2.11 -0.65 5.21
CA MET A 33 -2.34 -1.95 5.83
C MET A 33 -2.36 -3.00 4.72
N ASP A 34 -1.62 -4.08 4.91
CA ASP A 34 -1.58 -5.19 3.96
C ASP A 34 -1.70 -6.54 4.68
N LEU A 35 -2.36 -7.49 4.03
CA LEU A 35 -2.44 -8.87 4.48
C LEU A 35 -1.61 -9.75 3.54
N LYS A 36 -0.40 -10.07 3.98
CA LYS A 36 0.52 -10.95 3.25
C LYS A 36 0.15 -12.40 3.52
N THR A 37 -0.05 -13.18 2.46
CA THR A 37 -0.28 -14.63 2.56
C THR A 37 0.88 -15.37 1.92
N TYR A 38 1.52 -16.26 2.69
CA TYR A 38 2.65 -17.05 2.24
C TYR A 38 2.18 -18.38 1.65
N LEU A 39 2.72 -18.72 0.47
CA LEU A 39 2.48 -20.01 -0.21
C LEU A 39 2.91 -21.21 0.63
N LYS A 40 3.93 -21.03 1.48
CA LYS A 40 4.40 -22.04 2.44
C LYS A 40 4.35 -21.45 3.84
N PRO A 41 3.85 -22.20 4.84
CA PRO A 41 3.88 -21.76 6.22
C PRO A 41 5.32 -21.59 6.72
N ASP A 42 5.50 -20.71 7.71
CA ASP A 42 6.76 -20.60 8.44
C ASP A 42 7.02 -21.85 9.33
N ARG A 43 8.12 -21.82 10.10
CA ARG A 43 8.49 -22.95 11.00
C ARG A 43 7.44 -23.23 12.08
N ASN A 44 6.61 -22.24 12.42
CA ASN A 44 5.59 -22.31 13.45
C ASN A 44 4.18 -22.55 12.86
N GLY A 45 4.07 -22.72 11.54
CA GLY A 45 2.80 -22.99 10.87
C GLY A 45 2.05 -21.73 10.42
N HIS A 46 2.58 -20.52 10.66
CA HIS A 46 1.91 -19.27 10.27
C HIS A 46 1.93 -19.09 8.76
N ARG A 47 0.77 -18.74 8.20
CA ARG A 47 0.61 -18.48 6.75
C ARG A 47 0.29 -17.03 6.41
N HIS A 48 -0.05 -16.23 7.40
CA HIS A 48 -0.49 -14.87 7.20
C HIS A 48 0.33 -13.92 8.06
N ALA A 49 0.68 -12.78 7.50
CA ALA A 49 1.24 -11.65 8.22
C ALA A 49 0.44 -10.40 7.90
N PHE A 50 0.16 -9.61 8.94
CA PHE A 50 -0.46 -8.31 8.80
C PHE A 50 0.62 -7.24 8.87
N ALA A 51 0.74 -6.43 7.83
CA ALA A 51 1.72 -5.37 7.73
C ALA A 51 1.03 -4.02 7.95
N ILE A 52 1.64 -3.15 8.76
CA ILE A 52 1.21 -1.77 8.97
C ILE A 52 2.41 -0.86 8.70
N MET A 53 2.24 0.08 7.77
CA MET A 53 3.28 1.07 7.45
C MET A 53 2.73 2.48 7.58
N ASP A 54 3.45 3.34 8.29
CA ASP A 54 3.22 4.78 8.25
C ASP A 54 3.96 5.40 7.05
N HIS A 55 3.22 6.12 6.19
CA HIS A 55 3.78 6.68 4.94
C HIS A 55 4.94 7.63 5.21
N TYR A 56 4.80 8.51 6.20
CA TYR A 56 5.77 9.57 6.46
C TYR A 56 7.08 9.02 7.03
N SER A 57 7.01 8.19 8.07
CA SER A 57 8.21 7.60 8.68
C SER A 57 8.81 6.47 7.87
N ASN A 58 8.04 5.89 6.93
CA ASN A 58 8.36 4.64 6.25
C ASN A 58 8.71 3.51 7.25
N ASN A 59 8.12 3.56 8.45
CA ASN A 59 8.26 2.55 9.49
C ASN A 59 7.26 1.43 9.24
N ASP A 60 7.76 0.22 9.00
CA ASP A 60 6.96 -0.97 8.72
C ASP A 60 6.94 -1.90 9.95
N GLN A 61 5.75 -2.34 10.33
CA GLN A 61 5.53 -3.33 11.37
C GLN A 61 4.76 -4.53 10.81
N ASP A 62 5.43 -5.68 10.80
CA ASP A 62 4.85 -6.96 10.42
C ASP A 62 4.46 -7.77 11.65
N PHE A 63 3.20 -8.21 11.69
CA PHE A 63 2.65 -9.07 12.74
C PHE A 63 2.29 -10.43 12.17
N LEU A 64 2.97 -11.48 12.65
CA LEU A 64 2.61 -12.86 12.31
C LEU A 64 1.27 -13.23 12.93
N MET A 65 0.36 -13.73 12.10
CA MET A 65 -0.96 -14.16 12.57
C MET A 65 -0.93 -15.64 12.92
N GLN A 66 -1.36 -15.95 14.15
CA GLN A 66 -1.68 -17.33 14.52
C GLN A 66 -2.87 -17.82 13.71
N THR A 67 -2.76 -19.05 13.21
CA THR A 67 -3.81 -19.74 12.45
C THR A 67 -4.54 -20.71 13.38
#